data_AF-A0A1C3TNR5-F1
#
_entry.id   AF-A0A1C3TNR5-F1
#
_cell.length_a   1.000
_cell.length_b   1.000
_cell.length_c   1.000
_cell.angle_alpha   90.00
_cell.angle_beta   90.00
_cell.angle_gamma   90.00
#
_symmetry.space_group_name_H-M   'P 1'
#
loop_
_entity.id
_entity.type
_entity.pdbx_description
1 polymer ?
#
loop_
_entity_poly.entity_id
_entity_poly.type
_entity_poly.pdbx_seq_one_letter_code
_entity_poly.pdbx_strand_id
1 'polypeptide(L)'
;MQFAPEDGRDATLKQLNEVDHRVATGGEAVNEAVDLIEKLFGKTTPVPASDDIKVRAADRAIAKVAPFHRQMNGIGDAIIIETYIDALAARKDEDVFAFVTHNIHDFSQKGADTRIPHPDLAPLFDGVRSRYETNLSALLSELASDLIEETRFEREYSQDPRQLSELLEAESKLTTQVWYNRKWNIIARVEDGEEKLVPKEVWNQATPEERRNLMVDTIWEGMLAAMKRAEEEFGTEELGPWTDFEWGMINGKLSAIRWVLGDEWDMLDT
;
A
#
# COMPACT_ATOMS: atom_id res chain seq x y z
N MET A 1 5.93 -31.78 -22.47
CA MET A 1 5.45 -30.56 -21.77
C MET A 1 4.96 -31.02 -20.40
N GLN A 2 5.86 -31.03 -19.41
CA GLN A 2 5.57 -31.49 -18.05
C GLN A 2 4.92 -30.33 -17.32
N PHE A 3 3.66 -30.47 -16.95
CA PHE A 3 2.97 -29.55 -16.06
C PHE A 3 3.58 -29.66 -14.66
N ALA A 4 3.87 -28.53 -14.03
CA ALA A 4 4.38 -28.44 -12.67
C ALA A 4 3.37 -29.03 -11.64
N PRO A 5 3.82 -29.43 -10.44
CA PRO A 5 2.97 -30.07 -9.43
C PRO A 5 1.83 -29.14 -8.97
N GLU A 6 0.63 -29.69 -8.77
CA GLU A 6 -0.58 -28.94 -8.38
C GLU A 6 -0.40 -28.14 -7.07
N ASP A 7 0.42 -28.65 -6.14
CA ASP A 7 0.66 -28.01 -4.83
C ASP A 7 1.34 -26.63 -4.90
N GLY A 8 2.02 -26.31 -6.01
CA GLY A 8 2.62 -24.99 -6.23
C GLY A 8 1.70 -24.00 -6.94
N ARG A 9 0.63 -24.48 -7.58
CA ARG A 9 -0.19 -23.67 -8.48
C ARG A 9 -1.06 -22.68 -7.72
N ASP A 10 -1.68 -23.11 -6.63
CA ASP A 10 -2.55 -22.24 -5.82
C ASP A 10 -1.75 -21.18 -5.06
N ALA A 11 -0.59 -21.54 -4.52
CA ALA A 11 0.32 -20.57 -3.91
C ALA A 11 0.84 -19.55 -4.94
N THR A 12 1.17 -20.00 -6.16
CA THR A 12 1.62 -19.12 -7.25
C THR A 12 0.48 -18.23 -7.76
N LEU A 13 -0.76 -18.73 -7.85
CA LEU A 13 -1.94 -17.95 -8.23
C LEU A 13 -2.30 -16.92 -7.15
N LYS A 14 -2.18 -17.26 -5.87
CA LYS A 14 -2.35 -16.33 -4.75
C LYS A 14 -1.32 -15.20 -4.84
N GLN A 15 -0.05 -15.53 -5.08
CA GLN A 15 1.01 -14.53 -5.28
C GLN A 15 0.81 -13.68 -6.54
N LEU A 16 0.34 -14.25 -7.65
CA LEU A 16 0.07 -13.50 -8.88
C LEU A 16 -1.09 -12.51 -8.69
N ASN A 17 -2.18 -12.93 -8.03
CA ASN A 17 -3.30 -12.03 -7.73
C ASN A 17 -2.91 -10.95 -6.69
N GLU A 18 -2.06 -11.28 -5.72
CA GLU A 18 -1.47 -10.29 -4.81
C GLU A 18 -0.60 -9.27 -5.56
N VAL A 19 0.14 -9.71 -6.57
CA VAL A 19 0.94 -8.83 -7.44
C VAL A 19 0.02 -7.96 -8.30
N ASP A 20 -1.03 -8.48 -8.92
CA ASP A 20 -1.94 -7.67 -9.74
C ASP A 20 -2.67 -6.61 -8.92
N HIS A 21 -3.14 -6.96 -7.71
CA HIS A 21 -3.70 -6.00 -6.77
C HIS A 21 -2.67 -4.95 -6.33
N ARG A 22 -1.43 -5.39 -6.01
CA ARG A 22 -0.30 -4.50 -5.70
C ARG A 22 0.20 -3.69 -6.90
N VAL A 23 -0.03 -4.12 -8.12
CA VAL A 23 0.35 -3.38 -9.34
C VAL A 23 -0.69 -2.28 -9.59
N ALA A 24 -1.98 -2.55 -9.32
CA ALA A 24 -3.00 -1.52 -9.29
C ALA A 24 -2.69 -0.43 -8.24
N THR A 25 -2.32 -0.82 -7.01
CA THR A 25 -1.91 0.13 -5.94
C THR A 25 -0.48 0.67 -6.10
N GLY A 26 0.42 -0.08 -6.72
CA GLY A 26 1.83 0.28 -6.92
C GLY A 26 2.02 1.25 -8.08
N GLY A 27 1.16 1.19 -9.10
CA GLY A 27 1.03 2.22 -10.11
C GLY A 27 0.60 3.56 -9.50
N GLU A 28 -0.30 3.54 -8.52
CA GLU A 28 -0.67 4.73 -7.74
C GLU A 28 0.54 5.25 -6.96
N ALA A 29 1.32 4.41 -6.27
CA ALA A 29 2.49 4.86 -5.51
C ALA A 29 3.59 5.52 -6.37
N VAL A 30 3.82 5.03 -7.60
CA VAL A 30 4.76 5.68 -8.54
C VAL A 30 4.21 7.02 -9.03
N ASN A 31 2.92 7.07 -9.37
CA ASN A 31 2.27 8.32 -9.78
C ASN A 31 2.28 9.34 -8.64
N GLU A 32 2.03 8.92 -7.39
CA GLU A 32 2.13 9.76 -6.21
C GLU A 32 3.54 10.32 -6.00
N ALA A 33 4.57 9.51 -6.22
CA ALA A 33 5.96 9.97 -6.11
C ALA A 33 6.29 11.03 -7.18
N VAL A 34 5.82 10.82 -8.42
CA VAL A 34 5.97 11.80 -9.51
C VAL A 34 5.20 13.08 -9.20
N ASP A 35 3.94 12.97 -8.79
CA ASP A 35 3.11 14.11 -8.38
C ASP A 35 3.74 14.90 -7.22
N LEU A 36 4.37 14.21 -6.27
CA LEU A 36 5.07 14.84 -5.16
C LEU A 36 6.28 15.65 -5.66
N ILE A 37 7.07 15.09 -6.58
CA ILE A 37 8.20 15.78 -7.21
C ILE A 37 7.72 16.99 -8.00
N GLU A 38 6.65 16.86 -8.78
CA GLU A 38 6.09 17.97 -9.55
C GLU A 38 5.57 19.09 -8.63
N LYS A 39 4.84 18.74 -7.57
CA LYS A 39 4.37 19.72 -6.56
C LYS A 39 5.54 20.39 -5.86
N LEU A 40 6.60 19.65 -5.55
CA LEU A 40 7.81 20.20 -4.95
C LEU A 40 8.47 21.22 -5.89
N PHE A 41 8.67 20.87 -7.15
CA PHE A 41 9.26 21.77 -8.15
C PHE A 41 8.36 22.96 -8.48
N GLY A 42 7.03 22.80 -8.47
CA GLY A 42 6.08 23.90 -8.68
C GLY A 42 6.06 24.94 -7.54
N LYS A 43 6.41 24.53 -6.31
CA LYS A 43 6.47 25.43 -5.14
C LYS A 43 7.87 25.96 -4.84
N THR A 44 8.91 25.31 -5.35
CA THR A 44 10.29 25.70 -5.08
C THR A 44 10.70 26.88 -5.95
N THR A 45 11.41 27.86 -5.37
CA THR A 45 12.01 28.94 -6.15
C THR A 45 13.31 28.44 -6.80
N PRO A 46 13.40 28.36 -8.13
CA PRO A 46 14.63 27.94 -8.79
C PRO A 46 15.73 28.99 -8.61
N VAL A 47 16.92 28.55 -8.23
CA VAL A 47 18.11 29.41 -8.15
C VAL A 47 18.93 29.23 -9.44
N PRO A 48 18.96 30.21 -10.37
CA PRO A 48 19.66 30.05 -11.63
C PRO A 48 21.18 30.12 -11.46
N ALA A 49 21.90 29.23 -12.14
CA ALA A 49 23.36 29.31 -12.23
C ALA A 49 23.78 30.40 -13.24
N SER A 50 24.37 31.48 -12.73
CA SER A 50 24.96 32.55 -13.54
C SER A 50 26.19 32.07 -14.32
N ASP A 51 26.63 32.85 -15.30
CA ASP A 51 27.87 32.53 -16.02
C ASP A 51 29.10 32.63 -15.11
N ASP A 52 29.09 33.54 -14.13
CA ASP A 52 30.15 33.64 -13.12
C ASP A 52 30.25 32.37 -12.26
N ILE A 53 29.11 31.78 -11.86
CA ILE A 53 29.07 30.49 -11.15
C ILE A 53 29.73 29.39 -11.99
N LYS A 54 29.43 29.35 -13.30
CA LYS A 54 30.01 28.35 -14.21
C LYS A 54 31.53 28.53 -14.36
N VAL A 55 32.00 29.77 -14.42
CA VAL A 55 33.45 30.08 -14.48
C VAL A 55 34.14 29.59 -13.20
N ARG A 56 33.62 29.94 -12.01
CA ARG A 56 34.22 29.49 -10.74
C ARG A 56 34.18 27.96 -10.58
N ALA A 57 33.10 27.32 -11.03
CA ALA A 57 33.00 25.86 -11.04
C ALA A 57 34.05 25.22 -11.97
N ALA A 58 34.33 25.83 -13.13
CA ALA A 58 35.40 25.39 -14.02
C ALA A 58 36.79 25.63 -13.41
N ASP A 59 37.01 26.75 -12.73
CA ASP A 59 38.26 27.04 -12.02
C ASP A 59 38.55 26.00 -10.94
N ARG A 60 37.51 25.53 -10.21
CA ARG A 60 37.66 24.40 -9.27
C ARG A 60 38.16 23.13 -9.95
N ALA A 61 37.64 22.83 -11.14
CA ALA A 61 38.05 21.67 -11.92
C ALA A 61 39.52 21.76 -12.35
N ILE A 62 39.94 22.95 -12.83
CA ILE A 62 41.32 23.23 -13.22
C ILE A 62 42.26 23.11 -12.02
N ALA A 63 41.86 23.67 -10.88
CA ALA A 63 42.63 23.64 -9.64
C ALA A 63 42.60 22.26 -8.93
N LYS A 64 41.73 21.33 -9.38
CA LYS A 64 41.50 20.01 -8.79
C LYS A 64 41.13 20.06 -7.30
N VAL A 65 40.40 21.10 -6.91
CA VAL A 65 39.85 21.26 -5.56
C VAL A 65 38.43 20.70 -5.49
N ALA A 66 37.93 20.41 -4.29
CA ALA A 66 36.60 19.81 -4.13
C ALA A 66 35.51 20.59 -4.90
N PRO A 67 34.61 19.88 -5.62
CA PRO A 67 34.40 18.42 -5.64
C PRO A 67 35.24 17.63 -6.67
N PHE A 68 36.33 18.17 -7.23
CA PHE A 68 37.14 17.53 -8.29
C PHE A 68 38.39 16.78 -7.81
N HIS A 69 38.60 16.61 -6.51
CA HIS A 69 39.73 15.88 -5.91
C HIS A 69 39.69 14.36 -6.17
N ARG A 70 38.59 13.81 -6.69
CA ARG A 70 38.39 12.35 -6.90
C ARG A 70 37.93 11.93 -8.30
N GLN A 71 36.97 12.61 -8.93
CA GLN A 71 36.40 12.24 -10.23
C GLN A 71 36.36 13.40 -11.24
N MET A 72 36.34 13.06 -12.54
CA MET A 72 36.29 14.03 -13.65
C MET A 72 34.91 14.66 -13.90
N ASN A 73 33.82 14.15 -13.30
CA ASN A 73 32.44 14.54 -13.61
C ASN A 73 31.76 15.37 -12.51
N GLY A 74 32.53 16.11 -11.69
CA GLY A 74 32.01 16.90 -10.57
C GLY A 74 31.42 18.27 -10.94
N ILE A 75 31.15 18.56 -12.22
CA ILE A 75 30.75 19.91 -12.64
C ILE A 75 29.38 20.34 -12.12
N GLY A 76 28.41 19.43 -12.05
CA GLY A 76 27.10 19.71 -11.45
C GLY A 76 27.22 20.04 -9.97
N ASP A 77 27.97 19.21 -9.24
CA ASP A 77 28.27 19.40 -7.82
C ASP A 77 29.03 20.71 -7.56
N ALA A 78 29.96 21.08 -8.45
CA ALA A 78 30.68 22.35 -8.39
C ALA A 78 29.76 23.55 -8.63
N ILE A 79 28.83 23.46 -9.59
CA ILE A 79 27.82 24.49 -9.82
C ILE A 79 26.92 24.63 -8.59
N ILE A 80 26.50 23.52 -7.97
CA ILE A 80 25.64 23.52 -6.78
C ILE A 80 26.33 24.24 -5.61
N ILE A 81 27.60 23.92 -5.30
CA ILE A 81 28.31 24.58 -4.19
C ILE A 81 28.66 26.04 -4.48
N GLU A 82 28.98 26.39 -5.74
CA GLU A 82 29.22 27.78 -6.12
C GLU A 82 27.93 28.63 -6.09
N THR A 83 26.78 28.02 -6.40
CA THR A 83 25.48 28.65 -6.22
C THR A 83 25.18 28.89 -4.74
N TYR A 84 25.53 27.93 -3.87
CA TYR A 84 25.41 28.09 -2.43
C TYR A 84 26.32 29.22 -1.89
N ILE A 85 27.54 29.37 -2.43
CA ILE A 85 28.44 30.48 -2.08
C ILE A 85 27.81 31.84 -2.42
N ASP A 86 27.20 31.99 -3.59
CA ASP A 86 26.53 33.25 -3.96
C ASP A 86 25.31 33.53 -3.08
N ALA A 87 24.52 32.50 -2.76
CA ALA A 87 23.41 32.63 -1.82
C ALA A 87 23.88 33.07 -0.43
N LEU A 88 24.99 32.48 0.06
CA LEU A 88 25.61 32.87 1.32
C LEU A 88 26.15 34.30 1.31
N ALA A 89 26.62 34.81 0.17
CA ALA A 89 27.11 36.18 0.05
C ALA A 89 25.95 37.20 -0.02
N ALA A 90 24.81 36.80 -0.57
CA ALA A 90 23.59 37.62 -0.67
C ALA A 90 22.69 37.56 0.58
N ARG A 91 23.03 36.73 1.57
CA ARG A 91 22.22 36.51 2.77
C ARG A 91 22.05 37.76 3.61
N LYS A 92 20.91 37.88 4.28
CA LYS A 92 20.68 38.89 5.33
C LYS A 92 21.21 38.37 6.67
N ASP A 93 21.35 39.27 7.64
CA ASP A 93 21.92 38.94 8.95
C ASP A 93 21.12 37.91 9.76
N GLU A 94 19.85 37.71 9.44
CA GLU A 94 18.95 36.76 10.11
C GLU A 94 18.84 35.42 9.40
N ASP A 95 19.34 35.32 8.16
CA ASP A 95 19.19 34.11 7.36
C ASP A 95 20.18 33.03 7.80
N VAL A 96 19.69 31.80 7.94
CA VAL A 96 20.48 30.59 8.19
C VAL A 96 20.37 29.69 6.97
N PHE A 97 21.54 29.30 6.44
CA PHE A 97 21.65 28.41 5.29
C PHE A 97 22.27 27.08 5.71
N ALA A 98 21.84 26.00 5.06
CA ALA A 98 22.43 24.69 5.23
C ALA A 98 22.68 24.06 3.86
N PHE A 99 23.89 23.56 3.66
CA PHE A 99 24.24 22.72 2.53
C PHE A 99 24.04 21.26 2.92
N VAL A 100 23.06 20.60 2.30
CA VAL A 100 22.70 19.21 2.60
C VAL A 100 23.06 18.30 1.44
N THR A 101 23.87 17.26 1.67
CA THR A 101 24.30 16.34 0.61
C THR A 101 24.48 14.91 1.08
N HIS A 102 24.07 13.95 0.25
CA HIS A 102 24.41 12.54 0.43
C HIS A 102 25.74 12.17 -0.24
N ASN A 103 26.32 13.04 -1.09
CA ASN A 103 27.61 12.82 -1.74
C ASN A 103 28.78 13.12 -0.79
N ILE A 104 28.93 12.29 0.24
CA ILE A 104 30.00 12.40 1.25
C ILE A 104 31.40 12.17 0.66
N HIS A 105 31.50 11.56 -0.51
CA HIS A 105 32.81 11.30 -1.12
C HIS A 105 33.44 12.58 -1.67
N ASP A 106 32.62 13.48 -2.20
CA ASP A 106 33.10 14.72 -2.80
C ASP A 106 32.99 15.94 -1.86
N PHE A 107 32.09 15.88 -0.88
CA PHE A 107 31.85 17.02 0.00
C PHE A 107 32.34 16.84 1.44
N SER A 108 32.66 15.62 1.89
CA SER A 108 33.14 15.37 3.25
C SER A 108 34.65 15.10 3.32
N GLN A 109 35.20 15.26 4.52
CA GLN A 109 36.59 14.93 4.82
C GLN A 109 36.87 13.43 4.63
N LYS A 110 37.91 13.10 3.85
CA LYS A 110 38.30 11.71 3.57
C LYS A 110 38.94 11.04 4.79
N GLY A 111 38.46 9.84 5.13
CA GLY A 111 39.05 9.01 6.18
C GLY A 111 38.80 9.50 7.60
N ALA A 112 37.88 10.45 7.76
CA ALA A 112 37.45 11.01 9.03
C ALA A 112 35.92 10.89 9.16
N ASP A 113 35.35 11.59 10.13
CA ASP A 113 33.89 11.72 10.28
C ASP A 113 33.29 12.37 9.03
N THR A 114 32.35 11.68 8.39
CA THR A 114 31.70 12.11 7.15
C THR A 114 30.79 13.32 7.37
N ARG A 115 30.49 13.67 8.62
CA ARG A 115 29.78 14.90 9.01
C ARG A 115 30.66 16.14 8.95
N ILE A 116 31.98 15.98 8.78
CA ILE A 116 32.91 17.10 8.66
C ILE A 116 33.08 17.42 7.17
N PRO A 117 32.89 18.68 6.74
CA PRO A 117 33.07 19.07 5.34
C PRO A 117 34.51 18.88 4.86
N HIS A 118 34.69 18.73 3.55
CA HIS A 118 36.00 18.67 2.94
C HIS A 118 36.84 19.92 3.29
N PRO A 119 38.16 19.82 3.54
CA PRO A 119 39.00 20.97 3.91
C PRO A 119 38.89 22.18 2.96
N ASP A 120 38.77 21.95 1.65
CA ASP A 120 38.58 23.02 0.64
C ASP A 120 37.25 23.78 0.78
N LEU A 121 36.27 23.18 1.46
CA LEU A 121 34.92 23.72 1.66
C LEU A 121 34.66 24.14 3.10
N ALA A 122 35.45 23.67 4.06
CA ALA A 122 35.30 23.96 5.48
C ALA A 122 35.16 25.46 5.80
N PRO A 123 35.89 26.40 5.15
CA PRO A 123 35.72 27.83 5.40
C PRO A 123 34.32 28.39 5.09
N LEU A 124 33.51 27.66 4.31
CA LEU A 124 32.14 28.07 3.97
C LEU A 124 31.16 27.86 5.13
N PHE A 125 31.52 27.02 6.11
CA PHE A 125 30.61 26.56 7.15
C PHE A 125 31.08 27.07 8.53
N ASP A 126 30.31 27.98 9.10
CA ASP A 126 30.56 28.54 10.44
C ASP A 126 29.85 27.75 11.55
N GLY A 127 29.01 26.78 11.18
CA GLY A 127 28.26 25.92 12.11
C GLY A 127 27.06 26.61 12.76
N VAL A 128 26.80 27.89 12.46
CA VAL A 128 25.71 28.68 13.08
C VAL A 128 24.76 29.21 12.00
N ARG A 129 25.29 29.93 11.01
CA ARG A 129 24.53 30.55 9.91
C ARG A 129 24.78 29.90 8.56
N SER A 130 25.86 29.13 8.44
CA SER A 130 26.14 28.25 7.31
C SER A 130 26.51 26.87 7.83
N ARG A 131 25.61 25.90 7.62
CA ARG A 131 25.74 24.52 8.12
C ARG A 131 26.07 23.55 7.00
N TYR A 132 26.82 22.51 7.33
CA TYR A 132 27.06 21.36 6.48
C TYR A 132 26.36 20.16 7.10
N GLU A 133 25.46 19.52 6.37
CA GLU A 133 24.70 18.37 6.85
C GLU A 133 24.70 17.24 5.81
N THR A 134 24.72 16.00 6.28
CA THR A 134 24.63 14.81 5.41
C THR A 134 23.26 14.16 5.44
N ASN A 135 22.33 14.70 6.22
CA ASN A 135 21.01 14.14 6.45
C ASN A 135 19.97 15.26 6.55
N LEU A 136 19.14 15.38 5.52
CA LEU A 136 18.06 16.37 5.49
C LEU A 136 17.03 16.15 6.59
N SER A 137 16.67 14.90 6.87
CA SER A 137 15.66 14.57 7.89
C SER A 137 16.12 15.00 9.28
N ALA A 138 17.38 14.77 9.63
CA ALA A 138 17.94 15.21 10.91
C ALA A 138 17.89 16.74 11.06
N LEU A 139 18.27 17.46 10.00
CA LEU A 139 18.20 18.93 9.97
C LEU A 139 16.76 19.45 10.10
N LEU A 140 15.81 18.84 9.37
CA LEU A 140 14.40 19.22 9.43
C LEU A 140 13.78 18.90 10.80
N SER A 141 14.14 17.78 11.43
CA SER A 141 13.70 17.46 12.79
C SER A 141 14.20 18.48 13.82
N GLU A 142 15.39 19.06 13.60
CA GLU A 142 15.93 20.11 14.48
C GLU A 142 15.23 21.46 14.26
N LEU A 143 15.00 21.85 13.00
CA LEU A 143 14.49 23.17 12.65
C LEU A 143 12.97 23.27 12.58
N ALA A 144 12.28 22.15 12.35
CA ALA A 144 10.86 22.08 12.04
C ALA A 144 10.23 20.78 12.58
N SER A 145 10.55 20.40 13.83
CA SER A 145 10.01 19.21 14.49
C SER A 145 8.49 19.10 14.37
N ASP A 146 7.79 20.20 14.62
CA ASP A 146 6.32 20.23 14.66
C ASP A 146 5.71 19.89 13.29
N LEU A 147 6.32 20.38 12.21
CA LEU A 147 5.89 20.09 10.84
C LEU A 147 6.14 18.62 10.46
N ILE A 148 7.26 18.05 10.94
CA ILE A 148 7.59 16.65 10.70
C ILE A 148 6.62 15.73 11.44
N GLU A 149 6.28 16.05 12.68
CA GLU A 149 5.31 15.27 13.47
C GLU A 149 3.90 15.32 12.84
N GLU A 150 3.45 16.50 12.40
CA GLU A 150 2.18 16.65 11.69
C GLU A 150 2.14 15.82 10.39
N THR A 151 3.19 15.94 9.57
CA THR A 151 3.29 15.19 8.30
C THR A 151 3.38 13.67 8.53
N ARG A 152 4.09 13.25 9.58
CA ARG A 152 4.22 11.83 9.96
C ARG A 152 2.87 11.29 10.40
N PHE A 153 2.15 12.02 11.24
CA PHE A 153 0.82 11.64 11.70
C PHE A 153 -0.14 11.45 10.51
N GLU A 154 -0.17 12.39 9.56
CA GLU A 154 -1.02 12.28 8.35
C GLU A 154 -0.71 11.02 7.52
N ARG A 155 0.57 10.65 7.39
CA ARG A 155 0.98 9.47 6.59
C ARG A 155 0.81 8.16 7.34
N GLU A 156 1.16 8.11 8.63
CA GLU A 156 1.05 6.89 9.44
C GLU A 156 -0.41 6.56 9.80
N TYR A 157 -1.33 7.53 9.78
CA TYR A 157 -2.78 7.29 9.92
C TYR A 157 -3.47 6.85 8.61
N SER A 158 -2.72 6.68 7.52
CA SER A 158 -3.26 6.01 6.33
C SER A 158 -3.48 4.53 6.65
N GLN A 159 -4.75 4.10 6.74
CA GLN A 159 -5.08 2.69 6.90
C GLN A 159 -4.71 1.94 5.63
N ASP A 160 -3.72 1.05 5.72
CA ASP A 160 -3.39 0.17 4.60
C ASP A 160 -4.63 -0.64 4.17
N PRO A 161 -4.90 -0.76 2.86
CA PRO A 161 -5.98 -1.61 2.38
C PRO A 161 -5.83 -3.05 2.88
N ARG A 162 -6.97 -3.71 3.15
CA ARG A 162 -7.00 -5.15 3.48
C ARG A 162 -6.37 -5.95 2.34
N GLN A 163 -5.62 -7.00 2.68
CA GLN A 163 -5.04 -7.87 1.67
C GLN A 163 -6.15 -8.63 0.92
N LEU A 164 -5.98 -8.87 -0.37
CA LEU A 164 -6.95 -9.62 -1.18
C LEU A 164 -7.25 -11.01 -0.59
N SER A 165 -6.23 -11.68 -0.05
CA SER A 165 -6.37 -12.96 0.64
C SER A 165 -7.32 -12.88 1.84
N GLU A 166 -7.18 -11.84 2.67
CA GLU A 166 -8.06 -11.58 3.81
C GLU A 166 -9.50 -11.29 3.36
N LEU A 167 -9.66 -10.53 2.26
CA LEU A 167 -10.98 -10.24 1.68
C LEU A 167 -11.68 -11.51 1.18
N LEU A 168 -10.98 -12.38 0.46
CA LEU A 168 -11.53 -13.64 -0.05
C LEU A 168 -11.87 -14.63 1.08
N GLU A 169 -11.02 -14.70 2.11
CA GLU A 169 -11.29 -15.52 3.31
C GLU A 169 -12.55 -15.02 4.04
N ALA A 170 -12.69 -13.71 4.20
CA ALA A 170 -13.87 -13.09 4.79
C ALA A 170 -15.13 -13.28 3.93
N GLU A 171 -15.03 -13.13 2.60
CA GLU A 171 -16.12 -13.36 1.65
C GLU A 171 -16.63 -14.80 1.73
N SER A 172 -15.72 -15.78 1.73
CA SER A 172 -16.04 -17.21 1.82
C SER A 172 -16.78 -17.53 3.12
N LYS A 173 -16.29 -17.00 4.25
CA LYS A 173 -16.92 -17.18 5.55
C LYS A 173 -18.33 -16.58 5.58
N LEU A 174 -18.48 -15.32 5.17
CA LEU A 174 -19.77 -14.63 5.15
C LEU A 174 -20.77 -15.29 4.19
N THR A 175 -20.31 -15.75 3.03
CA THR A 175 -21.10 -16.53 2.08
C THR A 175 -21.62 -17.80 2.74
N THR A 176 -20.76 -18.51 3.47
CA THR A 176 -21.12 -19.74 4.20
C THR A 176 -22.13 -19.47 5.31
N GLN A 177 -21.93 -18.40 6.09
CA GLN A 177 -22.89 -17.98 7.13
C GLN A 177 -24.27 -17.69 6.53
N VAL A 178 -24.30 -16.96 5.40
CA VAL A 178 -25.55 -16.63 4.72
C VAL A 178 -26.24 -17.87 4.15
N TRP A 179 -25.48 -18.73 3.49
CA TRP A 179 -25.94 -20.02 2.98
C TRP A 179 -26.52 -20.89 4.10
N TYR A 180 -25.78 -21.04 5.20
CA TYR A 180 -26.14 -21.88 6.34
C TYR A 180 -27.45 -21.44 6.97
N ASN A 181 -27.63 -20.12 7.19
CA ASN A 181 -28.89 -19.56 7.66
C ASN A 181 -30.07 -19.96 6.76
N ARG A 182 -29.89 -19.80 5.44
CA ARG A 182 -30.95 -20.07 4.45
C ARG A 182 -31.32 -21.55 4.41
N LYS A 183 -30.41 -22.47 4.75
CA LYS A 183 -30.72 -23.90 4.83
C LYS A 183 -31.64 -24.23 5.99
N TRP A 184 -31.59 -23.51 7.10
CA TRP A 184 -32.55 -23.67 8.19
C TRP A 184 -34.00 -23.38 7.75
N ASN A 185 -34.22 -22.44 6.82
CA ASN A 185 -35.55 -22.23 6.24
C ASN A 185 -36.04 -23.43 5.41
N ILE A 186 -35.14 -24.14 4.74
CA ILE A 186 -35.47 -25.38 4.01
C ILE A 186 -35.80 -26.48 5.01
N ILE A 187 -35.00 -26.61 6.08
CA ILE A 187 -35.22 -27.60 7.13
C ILE A 187 -36.60 -27.42 7.76
N ALA A 188 -36.95 -26.19 8.16
CA ALA A 188 -38.25 -25.88 8.73
C ALA A 188 -39.41 -26.28 7.80
N ARG A 189 -39.33 -25.96 6.50
CA ARG A 189 -40.38 -26.36 5.53
C ARG A 189 -40.53 -27.87 5.37
N VAL A 190 -39.45 -28.62 5.46
CA VAL A 190 -39.50 -30.09 5.42
C VAL A 190 -40.10 -30.64 6.71
N GLU A 191 -39.74 -30.10 7.86
CA GLU A 191 -40.27 -30.50 9.17
C GLU A 191 -41.77 -30.18 9.31
N ASP A 192 -42.20 -29.03 8.79
CA ASP A 192 -43.61 -28.60 8.76
C ASP A 192 -44.43 -29.32 7.67
N GLY A 193 -43.78 -30.10 6.79
CA GLY A 193 -44.42 -30.86 5.72
C GLY A 193 -44.82 -30.04 4.49
N GLU A 194 -44.39 -28.77 4.41
CA GLU A 194 -44.57 -27.92 3.22
C GLU A 194 -43.72 -28.39 2.03
N GLU A 195 -42.57 -29.00 2.32
CA GLU A 195 -41.62 -29.53 1.33
C GLU A 195 -41.38 -31.02 1.58
N LYS A 196 -41.65 -31.87 0.58
CA LYS A 196 -41.61 -33.33 0.72
C LYS A 196 -40.37 -33.94 0.10
N LEU A 197 -39.66 -34.76 0.88
CA LEU A 197 -38.53 -35.56 0.40
C LEU A 197 -39.02 -36.67 -0.52
N VAL A 198 -38.45 -36.75 -1.72
CA VAL A 198 -38.76 -37.77 -2.73
C VAL A 198 -37.51 -38.29 -3.42
N PRO A 199 -37.51 -39.53 -3.92
CA PRO A 199 -36.48 -40.02 -4.82
C PRO A 199 -36.41 -39.19 -6.10
N LYS A 200 -35.21 -39.11 -6.70
CA LYS A 200 -34.96 -38.35 -7.94
C LYS A 200 -35.90 -38.75 -9.08
N GLU A 201 -36.27 -40.01 -9.17
CA GLU A 201 -37.17 -40.57 -10.18
C GLU A 201 -38.57 -39.94 -10.08
N VAL A 202 -39.07 -39.75 -8.86
CA VAL A 202 -40.37 -39.13 -8.60
C VAL A 202 -40.32 -37.64 -8.95
N TRP A 203 -39.25 -36.94 -8.57
CA TRP A 203 -39.06 -35.53 -8.92
C TRP A 203 -39.00 -35.31 -10.44
N ASN A 204 -38.32 -36.20 -11.17
CA ASN A 204 -38.21 -36.14 -12.63
C ASN A 204 -39.57 -36.29 -13.33
N GLN A 205 -40.47 -37.08 -12.75
CA GLN A 205 -41.82 -37.32 -13.29
C GLN A 205 -42.81 -36.21 -12.92
N ALA A 206 -42.52 -35.42 -11.89
CA ALA A 206 -43.36 -34.32 -11.43
C ALA A 206 -43.36 -33.14 -12.42
N THR A 207 -44.51 -32.46 -12.50
CA THR A 207 -44.69 -31.20 -13.22
C THR A 207 -43.92 -30.05 -12.54
N PRO A 208 -43.64 -28.95 -13.26
CA PRO A 208 -43.00 -27.77 -12.66
C PRO A 208 -43.74 -27.19 -11.44
N GLU A 209 -45.06 -27.35 -11.36
CA GLU A 209 -45.87 -26.89 -10.23
C GLU A 209 -45.68 -27.81 -9.02
N GLU A 210 -45.77 -29.12 -9.23
CA GLU A 210 -45.54 -30.13 -8.18
C GLU A 210 -44.12 -30.04 -7.61
N ARG A 211 -43.11 -29.77 -8.45
CA ARG A 211 -41.70 -29.66 -8.03
C ARG A 211 -41.42 -28.56 -7.01
N ARG A 212 -42.29 -27.55 -6.88
CA ARG A 212 -42.08 -26.43 -5.93
C ARG A 212 -42.08 -26.88 -4.47
N ASN A 213 -42.73 -28.00 -4.18
CA ASN A 213 -42.88 -28.57 -2.85
C ASN A 213 -42.17 -29.94 -2.73
N LEU A 214 -41.26 -30.26 -3.65
CA LEU A 214 -40.52 -31.52 -3.64
C LEU A 214 -39.02 -31.25 -3.55
N MET A 215 -38.37 -31.93 -2.60
CA MET A 215 -36.92 -31.94 -2.45
C MET A 215 -36.40 -33.35 -2.73
N VAL A 216 -35.32 -33.44 -3.51
CA VAL A 216 -34.69 -34.74 -3.79
C VAL A 216 -33.93 -35.20 -2.54
N ASP A 217 -34.19 -36.43 -2.11
CA ASP A 217 -33.57 -37.07 -0.93
C ASP A 217 -32.04 -36.96 -0.90
N THR A 218 -31.37 -37.28 -2.00
CA THR A 218 -29.90 -37.20 -2.12
C THR A 218 -29.37 -35.77 -2.05
N ILE A 219 -30.14 -34.77 -2.51
CA ILE A 219 -29.77 -33.34 -2.38
C ILE A 219 -29.90 -32.90 -0.92
N TRP A 220 -30.97 -33.33 -0.25
CA TRP A 220 -31.19 -33.08 1.16
C TRP A 220 -30.06 -33.68 2.03
N GLU A 221 -29.68 -34.93 1.79
CA GLU A 221 -28.54 -35.56 2.49
C GLU A 221 -27.23 -34.81 2.24
N GLY A 222 -26.97 -34.40 0.99
CA GLY A 222 -25.80 -33.60 0.64
C GLY A 222 -25.79 -32.23 1.32
N MET A 223 -26.95 -31.58 1.44
CA MET A 223 -27.12 -30.32 2.17
C MET A 223 -26.76 -30.48 3.64
N LEU A 224 -27.31 -31.49 4.33
CA LEU A 224 -27.01 -31.76 5.74
C LEU A 224 -25.53 -32.08 5.97
N ALA A 225 -24.91 -32.86 5.07
CA ALA A 225 -23.49 -33.15 5.14
C ALA A 225 -22.62 -31.89 4.93
N ALA A 226 -23.04 -30.97 4.05
CA ALA A 226 -22.37 -29.69 3.87
C ALA A 226 -22.54 -28.76 5.09
N MET A 227 -23.74 -28.72 5.69
CA MET A 227 -23.98 -27.97 6.93
C MET A 227 -23.08 -28.45 8.06
N LYS A 228 -22.97 -29.77 8.25
CA LYS A 228 -22.08 -30.34 9.26
C LYS A 228 -20.61 -29.97 9.04
N ARG A 229 -20.14 -29.94 7.79
CA ARG A 229 -18.77 -29.49 7.48
C ARG A 229 -18.56 -28.02 7.82
N ALA A 230 -19.56 -27.16 7.58
CA ALA A 230 -19.49 -25.75 7.97
C ALA A 230 -19.42 -25.60 9.49
N GLU A 231 -20.18 -26.38 10.26
CA GLU A 231 -20.09 -26.40 11.73
C GLU A 231 -18.70 -26.85 12.22
N GLU A 232 -18.11 -27.85 11.57
CA GLU A 232 -16.76 -28.34 11.86
C GLU A 232 -15.67 -27.31 11.52
N GLU A 233 -15.84 -26.53 10.45
CA GLU A 233 -14.87 -25.54 9.98
C GLU A 233 -14.91 -24.23 10.79
N PHE A 234 -16.10 -23.70 11.06
CA PHE A 234 -16.27 -22.36 11.64
C PHE A 234 -16.67 -22.35 13.11
N GLY A 235 -17.15 -23.46 13.66
CA GLY A 235 -17.83 -23.48 14.96
C GLY A 235 -19.29 -23.06 14.84
N THR A 236 -20.15 -23.61 15.69
CA THR A 236 -21.59 -23.36 15.63
C THR A 236 -21.95 -21.93 16.04
N GLU A 237 -21.17 -21.34 16.94
CA GLU A 237 -21.31 -19.96 17.41
C GLU A 237 -21.10 -18.92 16.31
N GLU A 238 -20.25 -19.23 15.32
CA GLU A 238 -20.02 -18.37 14.15
C GLU A 238 -21.10 -18.55 13.08
N LEU A 239 -22.02 -19.50 13.25
CA LEU A 239 -23.11 -19.80 12.30
C LEU A 239 -24.50 -19.43 12.86
N GLY A 240 -24.53 -18.71 13.97
CA GLY A 240 -25.74 -18.19 14.60
C GLY A 240 -26.19 -18.99 15.83
N PRO A 241 -27.44 -18.78 16.31
CA PRO A 241 -28.46 -17.90 15.73
C PRO A 241 -28.09 -16.42 15.81
N TRP A 242 -28.55 -15.63 14.84
CA TRP A 242 -28.34 -14.19 14.78
C TRP A 242 -29.65 -13.43 15.03
N THR A 243 -29.54 -12.26 15.64
CA THR A 243 -30.61 -11.26 15.66
C THR A 243 -30.81 -10.64 14.27
N ASP A 244 -31.96 -10.00 14.04
CA ASP A 244 -32.24 -9.26 12.80
C ASP A 244 -31.14 -8.24 12.46
N PHE A 245 -30.58 -7.59 13.49
CA PHE A 245 -29.48 -6.63 13.34
C PHE A 245 -28.19 -7.32 12.90
N GLU A 246 -27.78 -8.39 13.59
CA GLU A 246 -26.56 -9.14 13.25
C GLU A 246 -26.67 -9.74 11.85
N TRP A 247 -27.85 -10.26 11.50
CA TRP A 247 -28.12 -10.75 10.16
C TRP A 247 -28.00 -9.67 9.09
N GLY A 248 -28.56 -8.47 9.34
CA GLY A 248 -28.37 -7.30 8.48
C GLY A 248 -26.90 -6.92 8.31
N MET A 249 -26.12 -6.95 9.40
CA MET A 249 -24.68 -6.68 9.38
C MET A 249 -23.89 -7.72 8.57
N ILE A 250 -24.24 -9.00 8.66
CA ILE A 250 -23.59 -10.07 7.88
C ILE A 250 -23.81 -9.85 6.38
N ASN A 251 -25.06 -9.61 5.97
CA ASN A 251 -25.38 -9.34 4.56
C ASN A 251 -24.72 -8.06 4.06
N GLY A 252 -24.71 -7.00 4.88
CA GLY A 252 -24.03 -5.74 4.53
C GLY A 252 -22.52 -5.90 4.37
N LYS A 253 -21.86 -6.65 5.26
CA LYS A 253 -20.43 -6.97 5.15
C LYS A 253 -20.13 -7.77 3.88
N LEU A 254 -20.95 -8.78 3.58
CA LEU A 254 -20.78 -9.60 2.36
C LEU A 254 -20.92 -8.73 1.10
N SER A 255 -21.96 -7.91 1.03
CA SER A 255 -22.16 -7.01 -0.11
C SER A 255 -21.01 -6.02 -0.27
N ALA A 256 -20.48 -5.47 0.83
CA ALA A 256 -19.36 -4.53 0.76
C ALA A 256 -18.09 -5.19 0.23
N ILE A 257 -17.78 -6.42 0.69
CA ILE A 257 -16.61 -7.16 0.22
C ILE A 257 -16.77 -7.54 -1.26
N ARG A 258 -17.93 -8.08 -1.66
CA ARG A 258 -18.21 -8.43 -3.05
C ARG A 258 -18.12 -7.23 -3.99
N TRP A 259 -18.64 -6.08 -3.56
CA TRP A 259 -18.51 -4.84 -4.33
C TRP A 259 -17.04 -4.41 -4.52
N VAL A 260 -16.22 -4.49 -3.46
CA VAL A 260 -14.77 -4.23 -3.55
C VAL A 260 -14.07 -5.23 -4.48
N LEU A 261 -14.54 -6.48 -4.53
CA LEU A 261 -14.02 -7.53 -5.41
C LEU A 261 -14.55 -7.45 -6.85
N GLY A 262 -15.51 -6.55 -7.14
CA GLY A 262 -15.98 -6.24 -8.48
C GLY A 262 -17.41 -6.69 -8.81
N ASP A 263 -18.16 -7.24 -7.85
CA ASP A 263 -19.57 -7.56 -8.02
C ASP A 263 -20.47 -6.31 -7.89
N GLU A 264 -21.72 -6.43 -8.35
CA GLU A 264 -22.75 -5.40 -8.14
C GLU A 264 -23.23 -5.35 -6.69
N TRP A 265 -23.77 -4.19 -6.29
CA TRP A 265 -24.45 -4.05 -5.00
C TRP A 265 -25.59 -5.08 -4.88
N ASP A 266 -25.82 -5.55 -3.66
CA ASP A 266 -26.86 -6.53 -3.32
C ASP A 266 -26.69 -7.94 -3.94
N MET A 267 -25.55 -8.25 -4.56
CA MET A 267 -25.22 -9.61 -4.98
C MET A 267 -24.97 -10.51 -3.76
N LEU A 268 -26.05 -11.11 -3.24
CA LEU A 268 -26.06 -11.94 -2.04
C LEU A 268 -26.42 -13.40 -2.35
N ASP A 269 -26.24 -13.85 -3.58
CA ASP A 269 -26.42 -15.26 -3.95
C ASP A 269 -25.35 -16.12 -3.26
N THR A 270 -25.80 -17.26 -2.74
CA THR A 270 -24.98 -18.20 -1.94
C THR A 270 -25.39 -19.64 -2.16
#